data_AF-A0A1H9LFV4-F1
#
_entry.id   AF-A0A1H9LFV4-F1
#
_cell.length_a   1.000
_cell.length_b   1.000
_cell.length_c   1.000
_cell.angle_alpha   90.00
_cell.angle_beta   90.00
_cell.angle_gamma   90.00
#
_symmetry.space_group_name_H-M   'P 1'
#
loop_
_entity.id
_entity.type
_entity.pdbx_description
1 polymer ?
#
loop_
_entity_poly.entity_id
_entity_poly.type
_entity_poly.pdbx_seq_one_letter_code
_entity_poly.pdbx_strand_id
1 'polypeptide(L)'
;MHRCIPCLGPSDERPRSRVSHLLLAFSVTVFGGLLASLPAPAQAQMLPITGAARNFPEAAVRGTLVVTGQGMAEVNGKALRMAPGMRLFNAENALVMLHTVIGQKLTVNYLIEQSTGLLLTAWVLSSAEAAQERKSNTVR
;
A
#
# COMPACT_ATOMS: atom_id res chain seq x y z
N MET A 1 1.69 -7.26 -45.50
CA MET A 1 1.73 -6.02 -46.32
C MET A 1 0.61 -5.15 -45.77
N HIS A 2 0.79 -4.01 -45.11
CA HIS A 2 1.71 -2.90 -45.34
C HIS A 2 2.02 -2.21 -44.01
N ARG A 3 3.31 -1.91 -43.81
CA ARG A 3 3.80 -0.91 -42.85
C ARG A 3 3.29 0.47 -43.28
N CYS A 4 3.14 1.40 -42.34
CA CYS A 4 3.60 2.79 -42.50
C CYS A 4 3.61 3.51 -41.14
N ILE A 5 4.83 3.68 -40.63
CA ILE A 5 5.26 4.78 -39.75
C ILE A 5 5.64 5.95 -40.67
N PRO A 6 5.30 7.19 -40.30
CA PRO A 6 6.27 8.29 -40.41
C PRO A 6 6.32 9.07 -39.07
N CYS A 7 7.49 9.32 -38.45
CA CYS A 7 8.52 10.29 -38.83
C CYS A 7 7.94 11.69 -39.12
N LEU A 8 8.48 12.84 -38.71
CA LEU A 8 9.58 13.24 -37.84
C LEU A 8 9.56 14.79 -37.91
N GLY A 9 9.30 15.50 -36.81
CA GLY A 9 9.55 16.96 -36.60
C GLY A 9 9.21 17.93 -37.76
N PRO A 10 9.89 19.08 -37.82
CA PRO A 10 10.11 20.13 -36.81
C PRO A 10 9.33 21.41 -37.19
N SER A 11 9.27 22.43 -36.33
CA SER A 11 9.20 23.84 -36.76
C SER A 11 9.37 24.78 -35.58
N ASP A 12 10.61 25.24 -35.43
CA ASP A 12 10.94 26.57 -34.93
C ASP A 12 10.33 27.62 -35.88
N GLU A 13 9.70 28.69 -35.36
CA GLU A 13 9.73 30.02 -35.99
C GLU A 13 9.09 31.10 -35.08
N ARG A 14 9.99 31.92 -34.49
CA ARG A 14 10.03 33.38 -34.19
C ARG A 14 8.88 34.33 -34.67
N PRO A 15 8.96 35.69 -34.56
CA PRO A 15 9.49 36.65 -33.56
C PRO A 15 8.52 37.85 -33.27
N ARG A 16 8.75 38.63 -32.21
CA ARG A 16 8.54 40.11 -32.09
C ARG A 16 8.65 40.49 -30.60
N SER A 17 9.11 41.63 -30.13
CA SER A 17 9.40 42.92 -30.74
C SER A 17 10.28 43.72 -29.77
N ARG A 18 11.34 44.32 -30.31
CA ARG A 18 11.88 45.66 -30.04
C ARG A 18 11.51 46.29 -28.69
N VAL A 19 12.50 46.45 -27.80
CA VAL A 19 12.72 47.74 -27.12
C VAL A 19 14.22 47.95 -27.00
N SER A 20 14.75 48.74 -27.93
CA SER A 20 16.00 49.48 -27.75
C SER A 20 15.67 50.68 -26.86
N HIS A 21 16.55 51.03 -25.92
CA HIS A 21 17.01 52.40 -25.64
C HIS A 21 17.54 52.56 -24.21
N LEU A 22 18.78 53.06 -24.16
CA LEU A 22 19.35 53.97 -23.16
C LEU A 22 19.60 53.43 -21.75
N LEU A 23 20.86 53.17 -21.39
CA LEU A 23 21.90 54.12 -20.94
C LEU A 23 21.90 54.31 -19.41
N LEU A 24 23.04 53.88 -18.84
CA LEU A 24 23.80 54.52 -17.77
C LEU A 24 23.20 54.63 -16.35
N ALA A 25 23.92 53.93 -15.45
CA ALA A 25 24.62 54.50 -14.31
C ALA A 25 24.03 54.31 -12.89
N PHE A 26 24.87 53.70 -12.05
CA PHE A 26 25.22 54.09 -10.69
C PHE A 26 24.15 54.14 -9.58
N SER A 27 24.22 53.17 -8.67
CA SER A 27 24.34 53.34 -7.19
C SER A 27 23.89 52.04 -6.54
N VAL A 28 24.78 51.23 -5.95
CA VAL A 28 25.37 51.38 -4.60
C VAL A 28 24.34 51.21 -3.48
N THR A 29 24.63 50.18 -2.68
CA THR A 29 24.25 49.89 -1.27
C THR A 29 22.88 49.33 -0.90
N VAL A 30 22.94 48.05 -0.51
CA VAL A 30 22.44 47.45 0.75
C VAL A 30 20.93 47.55 0.99
N PHE A 31 20.22 46.50 0.57
CA PHE A 31 18.96 46.11 1.18
C PHE A 31 19.17 44.79 1.92
N GLY A 32 19.43 44.89 3.24
CA GLY A 32 19.43 43.76 4.16
C GLY A 32 18.01 43.22 4.31
N GLY A 33 17.57 42.41 3.36
CA GLY A 33 16.37 41.59 3.48
C GLY A 33 16.75 40.22 4.04
N LEU A 34 16.58 40.04 5.35
CA LEU A 34 16.66 38.74 6.01
C LEU A 34 15.50 37.86 5.50
N LEU A 35 15.71 37.17 4.38
CA LEU A 35 14.81 36.12 3.92
C LEU A 35 15.02 34.90 4.80
N ALA A 36 14.10 34.71 5.74
CA ALA A 36 13.99 33.51 6.55
C ALA A 36 13.90 32.27 5.63
N SER A 37 14.96 31.47 5.61
CA SER A 37 14.96 30.14 5.03
C SER A 37 14.26 29.22 6.03
N LEU A 38 12.98 28.91 5.79
CA LEU A 38 12.31 27.82 6.48
C LEU A 38 12.89 26.50 5.94
N PRO A 39 13.50 25.64 6.78
CA PRO A 39 13.82 24.28 6.37
C PRO A 39 12.51 23.52 6.16
N ALA A 40 12.29 23.02 4.94
CA ALA A 40 11.23 22.07 4.69
C ALA A 40 11.45 20.84 5.58
N PRO A 41 10.44 20.33 6.31
CA PRO A 41 10.58 19.06 7.00
C PRO A 41 10.74 17.99 5.93
N ALA A 42 11.93 17.37 5.88
CA ALA A 42 12.16 16.16 5.12
C ALA A 42 11.13 15.12 5.59
N GLN A 43 10.14 14.84 4.75
CA GLN A 43 9.22 13.74 4.97
C GLN A 43 10.03 12.45 4.87
N ALA A 44 10.35 11.85 6.01
CA ALA A 44 10.96 10.53 6.07
C ALA A 44 10.03 9.55 5.34
N GLN A 45 10.42 9.16 4.14
CA GLN A 45 9.76 8.12 3.38
C GLN A 45 9.99 6.81 4.15
N MET A 46 9.01 6.41 4.96
CA MET A 46 9.05 5.17 5.71
C MET A 46 9.02 4.02 4.69
N LEU A 47 10.20 3.50 4.36
CA LEU A 47 10.36 2.33 3.52
C LEU A 47 9.66 1.15 4.22
N PRO A 48 8.90 0.31 3.51
CA PRO A 48 8.36 -0.91 4.09
C PRO A 48 9.54 -1.75 4.59
N ILE A 49 9.60 -1.98 5.91
CA ILE A 49 10.64 -2.84 6.48
C ILE A 49 10.28 -4.27 6.09
N THR A 50 10.85 -4.74 4.98
CA THR A 50 10.80 -6.16 4.59
C THR A 50 11.53 -6.98 5.64
N GLY A 51 10.78 -7.69 6.49
CA GLY A 51 11.32 -8.61 7.49
C GLY A 51 11.11 -8.21 8.95
N ALA A 52 10.57 -7.02 9.25
CA ALA A 52 10.05 -6.76 10.60
C ALA A 52 8.73 -7.51 10.80
N ALA A 53 8.57 -8.17 11.95
CA ALA A 53 7.29 -8.77 12.32
C ALA A 53 6.22 -7.67 12.31
N ARG A 54 5.21 -7.83 11.43
CA ARG A 54 4.13 -6.84 11.33
C ARG A 54 3.32 -6.82 12.61
N ASN A 55 2.83 -5.64 12.98
CA ASN A 55 1.97 -5.51 14.14
C ASN A 55 0.56 -6.01 13.79
N PHE A 56 0.05 -6.98 14.55
CA PHE A 56 -1.31 -7.49 14.41
C PHE A 56 -2.21 -6.90 15.49
N PRO A 57 -3.49 -6.58 15.18
CA PRO A 57 -4.45 -6.16 16.20
C PRO A 57 -4.56 -7.17 17.34
N GLU A 58 -4.76 -6.72 18.58
CA GLU A 58 -4.82 -7.63 19.74
C GLU A 58 -5.94 -8.68 19.59
N ALA A 59 -7.07 -8.29 19.02
CA ALA A 59 -8.21 -9.16 18.79
C ALA A 59 -7.98 -10.24 17.71
N ALA A 60 -6.90 -10.15 16.91
CA ALA A 60 -6.66 -11.12 15.85
C ALA A 60 -6.13 -12.44 16.42
N VAL A 61 -6.78 -13.54 16.10
CA VAL A 61 -6.47 -14.87 16.65
C VAL A 61 -5.81 -15.75 15.60
N ARG A 62 -5.01 -16.73 16.04
CA ARG A 62 -4.35 -17.71 15.18
C ARG A 62 -5.32 -18.80 14.74
N GLY A 63 -5.25 -19.19 13.47
CA GLY A 63 -5.98 -20.35 12.97
C GLY A 63 -5.55 -20.78 11.57
N THR A 64 -6.25 -21.80 11.07
CA THR A 64 -6.14 -22.26 9.69
C THR A 64 -7.37 -21.80 8.93
N LEU A 65 -7.18 -21.08 7.83
CA LEU A 65 -8.24 -20.64 6.93
C LEU A 65 -8.26 -21.49 5.66
N VAL A 66 -9.45 -21.89 5.24
CA VAL A 66 -9.72 -22.43 3.91
C VAL A 66 -10.85 -21.62 3.30
N VAL A 67 -10.63 -20.95 2.17
CA VAL A 67 -11.72 -20.27 1.45
C VAL A 67 -12.48 -21.32 0.64
N THR A 68 -13.76 -21.53 0.93
CA THR A 68 -14.57 -22.59 0.30
C THR A 68 -15.40 -22.09 -0.88
N GLY A 69 -15.61 -20.78 -0.98
CA GLY A 69 -16.31 -20.18 -2.10
C GLY A 69 -16.51 -18.67 -1.91
N GLN A 70 -17.49 -18.12 -2.64
CA GLN A 70 -17.81 -16.70 -2.52
C GLN A 70 -18.54 -16.44 -1.19
N GLY A 71 -17.96 -15.57 -0.35
CA GLY A 71 -18.54 -15.19 0.94
C GLY A 71 -18.53 -16.30 2.02
N MET A 72 -17.95 -17.48 1.73
CA MET A 72 -17.86 -18.61 2.64
C MET A 72 -16.42 -19.07 2.82
N ALA A 73 -16.07 -19.44 4.05
CA ALA A 73 -14.78 -20.00 4.40
C ALA A 73 -14.92 -20.98 5.57
N GLU A 74 -13.88 -21.75 5.81
CA GLU A 74 -13.71 -22.54 7.03
C GLU A 74 -12.53 -22.01 7.81
N VAL A 75 -12.70 -21.86 9.12
CA VAL A 75 -11.61 -21.55 10.03
C VAL A 75 -11.51 -22.65 11.07
N ASN A 76 -10.33 -23.26 11.18
CA ASN A 76 -10.08 -24.44 12.02
C ASN A 76 -11.08 -25.58 11.77
N GLY A 77 -11.49 -25.76 10.51
CA GLY A 77 -12.48 -26.77 10.09
C GLY A 77 -13.94 -26.40 10.38
N LYS A 78 -14.21 -25.22 10.95
CA LYS A 78 -15.57 -24.72 11.16
C LYS A 78 -15.97 -23.77 10.05
N ALA A 79 -17.07 -24.09 9.35
CA ALA A 79 -17.66 -23.20 8.36
C ALA A 79 -18.12 -21.87 8.99
N LEU A 80 -17.80 -20.76 8.31
CA LEU A 80 -18.22 -19.41 8.66
C LEU A 80 -18.46 -18.56 7.42
N ARG A 81 -19.16 -17.45 7.61
CA ARG A 81 -19.39 -16.45 6.57
C ARG A 81 -18.32 -15.35 6.62
N MET A 82 -17.87 -14.94 5.45
CA MET A 82 -16.99 -13.79 5.29
C MET A 82 -17.82 -12.50 5.22
N ALA A 83 -17.27 -11.42 5.76
CA ALA A 83 -17.86 -10.09 5.65
C ALA A 83 -17.86 -9.63 4.19
N PRO A 84 -18.83 -8.81 3.77
CA PRO A 84 -18.75 -8.09 2.50
C PRO A 84 -17.45 -7.25 2.47
N GLY A 85 -16.55 -7.54 1.54
CA GLY A 85 -15.25 -6.86 1.48
C GLY A 85 -14.16 -7.42 2.38
N MET A 86 -14.26 -8.70 2.80
CA MET A 86 -13.19 -9.40 3.52
C MET A 86 -11.83 -9.21 2.83
N ARG A 87 -10.82 -8.85 3.63
CA ARG A 87 -9.44 -8.62 3.16
C ARG A 87 -8.55 -9.79 3.56
N LEU A 88 -7.82 -10.33 2.60
CA LEU A 88 -6.76 -11.30 2.82
C LEU A 88 -5.42 -10.65 2.48
N PHE A 89 -4.46 -10.71 3.41
CA PHE A 89 -3.09 -10.22 3.20
C PHE A 89 -2.11 -11.39 3.14
N ASN A 90 -1.12 -11.35 2.25
CA ASN A 90 -0.01 -12.32 2.23
C ASN A 90 1.04 -11.99 3.32
N ALA A 91 2.13 -12.74 3.35
CA ALA A 91 3.23 -12.54 4.30
C ALA A 91 3.89 -11.16 4.13
N GLU A 92 3.98 -10.66 2.90
CA GLU A 92 4.49 -9.34 2.53
C GLU A 92 3.48 -8.19 2.77
N ASN A 93 2.34 -8.48 3.42
CA ASN A 93 1.26 -7.54 3.70
C ASN A 93 0.59 -6.93 2.45
N ALA A 94 0.70 -7.60 1.31
CA ALA A 94 -0.02 -7.28 0.08
C ALA A 94 -1.41 -7.94 0.08
N LEU A 95 -2.40 -7.26 -0.50
CA LEU A 95 -3.74 -7.83 -0.66
C LEU A 95 -3.73 -8.99 -1.65
N VAL A 96 -4.25 -10.13 -1.20
CA VAL A 96 -4.45 -11.33 -1.99
C VAL A 96 -5.89 -11.39 -2.43
N MET A 97 -6.06 -11.67 -3.71
CA MET A 97 -7.37 -11.84 -4.29
C MET A 97 -7.96 -13.20 -3.88
N LEU A 98 -9.07 -13.22 -3.14
CA LEU A 98 -9.62 -14.43 -2.50
C LEU A 98 -9.85 -15.59 -3.46
N HIS A 99 -10.28 -15.32 -4.70
CA HIS A 99 -10.58 -16.39 -5.66
C HIS A 99 -9.35 -17.22 -6.06
N THR A 100 -8.14 -16.68 -5.87
CA THR A 100 -6.88 -17.36 -6.20
C THR A 100 -6.48 -18.43 -5.18
N VAL A 101 -7.07 -18.37 -3.97
CA VAL A 101 -6.72 -19.24 -2.83
C VAL A 101 -7.87 -20.14 -2.39
N ILE A 102 -8.92 -20.27 -3.21
CA ILE A 102 -10.04 -21.17 -2.92
C ILE A 102 -9.50 -22.62 -2.80
N GLY A 103 -9.92 -23.31 -1.73
CA GLY A 103 -9.49 -24.68 -1.41
C GLY A 103 -8.09 -24.80 -0.81
N GLN A 104 -7.34 -23.70 -0.69
CA GLN A 104 -6.01 -23.74 -0.08
C GLN A 104 -6.10 -23.65 1.44
N LYS A 105 -5.27 -24.42 2.12
CA LYS A 105 -5.13 -24.41 3.58
C LYS A 105 -4.05 -23.41 3.98
N LEU A 106 -4.47 -22.27 4.54
CA LEU A 106 -3.58 -21.16 4.90
C LEU A 106 -3.47 -21.01 6.41
N THR A 107 -2.25 -20.93 6.93
CA THR A 107 -2.03 -20.53 8.32
C THR A 107 -2.15 -19.01 8.43
N VAL A 108 -3.11 -18.53 9.22
CA VAL A 108 -3.44 -17.11 9.29
C VAL A 108 -3.57 -16.60 10.72
N ASN A 109 -3.37 -15.31 10.90
CA ASN A 109 -4.07 -14.56 11.94
C ASN A 109 -5.36 -13.99 11.34
N TYR A 110 -6.47 -13.95 12.08
CA TYR A 110 -7.75 -13.48 11.56
C TYR A 110 -8.58 -12.71 12.58
N LEU A 111 -9.46 -11.84 12.08
CA LEU A 111 -10.41 -11.05 12.86
C LEU A 111 -11.85 -11.45 12.53
N ILE A 112 -12.63 -11.67 13.58
CA ILE A 112 -14.08 -11.82 13.50
C ILE A 112 -14.71 -10.52 13.98
N GLU A 113 -15.70 -10.04 13.23
CA GLU A 113 -16.54 -8.92 13.67
C GLU A 113 -17.43 -9.37 14.84
N GLN A 114 -17.35 -8.67 15.97
CA GLN A 114 -18.00 -9.09 17.21
C GLN A 114 -19.54 -9.02 17.14
N SER A 115 -20.10 -8.10 16.36
CA SER A 115 -21.54 -7.89 16.24
C SER A 115 -22.23 -8.91 15.33
N THR A 116 -21.58 -9.33 14.24
CA THR A 116 -22.17 -10.20 13.22
C THR A 116 -21.59 -11.61 13.19
N GLY A 117 -20.41 -11.81 13.78
CA GLY A 117 -19.67 -13.07 13.71
C GLY A 117 -19.01 -13.32 12.36
N LEU A 118 -18.95 -12.33 11.47
CA LEU A 118 -18.38 -12.48 10.12
C LEU A 118 -16.85 -12.35 10.13
N LEU A 119 -16.19 -13.11 9.25
CA LEU A 119 -14.74 -12.97 9.04
C LEU A 119 -14.42 -11.68 8.30
N LEU A 120 -13.76 -10.75 8.98
CA LEU A 120 -13.49 -9.40 8.49
C LEU A 120 -12.15 -9.30 7.74
N THR A 121 -11.09 -9.84 8.32
CA THR A 121 -9.73 -9.73 7.76
C THR A 121 -8.88 -10.93 8.19
N ALA A 122 -8.01 -11.39 7.30
CA ALA A 122 -7.02 -12.42 7.58
C ALA A 122 -5.65 -12.04 7.02
N TRP A 123 -4.60 -12.50 7.70
CA TRP A 123 -3.21 -12.32 7.31
C TRP A 123 -2.52 -13.68 7.26
N VAL A 124 -2.07 -14.09 6.08
CA VAL A 124 -1.28 -15.31 5.86
C VAL A 124 0.09 -15.13 6.48
N LEU A 125 0.46 -16.05 7.37
CA LEU A 125 1.70 -15.96 8.13
C LEU A 125 2.87 -16.56 7.37
N SER A 126 4.02 -15.90 7.44
CA SER A 126 5.30 -16.51 7.13
C SER A 126 5.65 -17.59 8.17
N SER A 127 6.64 -18.43 7.87
CA SER A 127 7.14 -19.44 8.82
C SER A 127 7.65 -18.81 10.12
N ALA A 128 8.36 -17.69 10.04
CA ALA A 128 8.88 -16.96 11.19
C ALA A 128 7.77 -16.38 12.09
N GLU A 129 6.69 -15.88 11.49
CA GLU A 129 5.53 -15.39 12.25
C GLU A 129 4.70 -16.53 12.83
N ALA A 130 4.60 -17.64 12.10
CA ALA A 130 3.90 -18.83 12.56
C ALA A 130 4.54 -19.41 13.83
N ALA A 131 5.87 -19.28 13.98
CA ALA A 131 6.60 -19.71 15.17
C ALA A 131 6.35 -18.86 16.43
N GLN A 132 5.84 -17.62 16.27
CA GLN A 132 5.54 -16.77 17.42
C GLN A 132 4.27 -17.22 18.13
N GLU A 133 4.31 -17.25 19.45
CA GLU A 133 3.15 -17.58 20.29
C GLU A 133 2.04 -16.54 20.12
N ARG A 134 0.80 -17.03 20.01
CA ARG A 134 -0.38 -16.20 19.86
C ARG A 134 -1.60 -16.95 20.38
N LYS A 135 -2.60 -16.22 20.85
CA LYS A 135 -3.91 -16.78 21.20
C LYS A 135 -4.47 -17.53 19.98
N SER A 136 -4.59 -18.85 20.09
CA SER A 136 -5.27 -19.68 19.10
C SER A 136 -6.74 -19.81 19.49
N ASN A 137 -7.63 -19.70 18.52
CA ASN A 137 -9.03 -20.04 18.74
C ASN A 137 -9.18 -21.56 18.60
N THR A 138 -8.75 -22.29 19.63
CA THR A 138 -8.96 -23.73 19.71
C THR A 138 -10.43 -23.94 20.09
N VAL A 139 -11.25 -24.33 19.11
CA VAL A 139 -12.61 -24.79 19.38
C VAL A 139 -12.48 -26.13 20.10
N ARG A 140 -12.85 -26.15 21.38
CA ARG A 140 -12.91 -27.37 22.17
C ARG A 140 -14.19 -28.15 21.84
#